data_AF-A0A8C3DW30-F1
#
_entry.id   AF-A0A8C3DW30-F1
#
_cell.length_a   1.000
_cell.length_b   1.000
_cell.length_c   1.000
_cell.angle_alpha   90.00
_cell.angle_beta   90.00
_cell.angle_gamma   90.00
#
_symmetry.space_group_name_H-M   'P 1'
#
loop_
_entity.id
_entity.type
_entity.pdbx_description
1 polymer ?
#
loop_
_entity_poly.entity_id
_entity_poly.type
_entity_poly.pdbx_seq_one_letter_code
_entity_poly.pdbx_strand_id
1 'polypeptide(L)'
;MATAGPGATRARIAAAALLLLGCCGPALAGGLQDQAEQFLRSGHTNNWAVLVCTSRFWFNYRHVANTLSVYRSVKRLGIPDSHIVLMLADDMACNPRNPKPATVFSHKNMELNVYGDDVEVDYRSYEVTVENFLRVLTGRIPPSTPRSKRLLSDDRSNILIYMTGHGGNGFLKFQDSEEITNVELADAFEQMWQKRRYNELLFIIDTCQGASMYERFYSPNIMALASSQVGEDSLSHQPDLGIGVHLMDRYTFYVLEFLEEIHPASQTNMNDLFQVCPKSLCVSTPGHRTDLFQRDPQNVLITDFFGSVRKVEITTETVSLDRDVAGFESKFPEEELATEPLKYAEQLPVAQIIHQLMARRRKRSFLCRRFYIPFLLFSQSSRCDFQSILLVDQKPKQKDWHPPGGFILGLWALIIMVFFKTYGIKHMKHVF
;
A
#
# COMPACT_ATOMS: atom_id res chain seq x y z
N MET A 1 75.74 69.62 9.23
CA MET A 1 76.15 69.45 10.64
C MET A 1 76.07 67.97 10.98
N ALA A 2 77.19 67.38 11.39
CA ALA A 2 77.41 66.07 12.06
C ALA A 2 76.77 64.80 11.44
N THR A 3 77.48 63.87 10.76
CA THR A 3 78.49 62.85 11.17
C THR A 3 77.99 61.64 11.98
N ALA A 4 78.34 60.46 11.45
CA ALA A 4 78.61 59.12 12.05
C ALA A 4 77.58 57.98 11.85
N GLY A 5 78.04 56.88 11.20
CA GLY A 5 77.36 55.57 11.02
C GLY A 5 77.60 54.59 12.20
N PRO A 6 77.77 53.25 12.06
CA PRO A 6 77.73 52.35 10.88
C PRO A 6 76.96 51.00 11.08
N GLY A 7 76.92 50.14 10.06
CA GLY A 7 77.25 48.71 10.23
C GLY A 7 76.15 47.65 10.50
N ALA A 8 75.83 46.89 9.45
CA ALA A 8 75.67 45.42 9.41
C ALA A 8 75.36 44.63 10.70
N THR A 9 74.17 44.02 10.80
CA THR A 9 73.97 42.59 11.07
C THR A 9 72.48 42.21 11.01
N ARG A 10 72.19 40.96 10.60
CA ARG A 10 70.88 40.28 10.60
C ARG A 10 70.02 40.36 9.33
N ALA A 11 70.65 40.12 8.18
CA ALA A 11 70.08 39.15 7.25
C ALA A 11 70.28 37.75 7.85
N ARG A 12 69.27 36.87 7.74
CA ARG A 12 69.13 35.53 8.37
C ARG A 12 68.50 35.56 9.76
N ILE A 13 67.17 35.40 9.81
CA ILE A 13 66.38 34.62 10.81
C ILE A 13 64.87 34.63 10.47
N ALA A 14 64.39 35.47 9.54
CA ALA A 14 62.97 35.48 9.14
C ALA A 14 62.60 34.52 7.97
N ALA A 15 63.25 33.36 7.85
CA ALA A 15 62.94 32.34 6.85
C ALA A 15 62.93 30.90 7.41
N ALA A 16 62.77 30.75 8.73
CA ALA A 16 62.72 29.45 9.41
C ALA A 16 61.51 29.32 10.38
N ALA A 17 60.47 30.14 10.18
CA ALA A 17 59.22 30.08 10.94
C ALA A 17 57.99 29.81 10.04
N LEU A 18 58.21 29.32 8.81
CA LEU A 18 57.16 28.91 7.88
C LEU A 18 57.20 27.41 7.54
N LEU A 19 57.82 26.59 8.41
CA LEU A 19 58.03 25.15 8.18
C LEU A 19 57.72 24.26 9.40
N LEU A 20 57.00 24.78 10.42
CA LEU A 20 56.66 24.02 11.63
C LEU A 20 55.18 24.13 12.07
N LEU A 21 54.26 24.42 11.14
CA LEU A 21 52.81 24.30 11.34
C LEU A 21 52.14 23.44 10.24
N GLY A 22 52.89 22.48 9.70
CA GLY A 22 52.47 21.64 8.56
C GLY A 22 52.31 20.15 8.85
N CYS A 23 52.34 19.69 10.10
CA CYS A 23 52.35 18.25 10.41
C CYS A 23 51.49 17.89 11.63
N CYS A 24 50.18 18.20 11.58
CA CYS A 24 49.16 17.54 12.40
C CYS A 24 47.83 17.54 11.64
N GLY A 25 47.71 16.60 10.69
CA GLY A 25 46.46 15.93 10.32
C GLY A 25 45.47 16.64 9.37
N PRO A 26 45.63 16.52 8.04
CA PRO A 26 44.49 16.47 7.13
C PRO A 26 43.75 15.10 7.18
N ALA A 27 44.22 14.14 8.00
CA ALA A 27 43.73 12.76 8.01
C ALA A 27 42.34 12.57 8.65
N LEU A 28 41.85 13.51 9.46
CA LEU A 28 40.54 13.39 10.12
C LEU A 28 39.37 13.94 9.29
N ALA A 29 39.63 14.87 8.35
CA ALA A 29 38.58 15.42 7.49
C ALA A 29 38.27 14.52 6.28
N GLY A 30 39.27 13.78 5.77
CA GLY A 30 39.08 12.81 4.68
C GLY A 30 38.20 11.63 5.09
N GLY A 31 38.38 11.11 6.32
CA GLY A 31 37.60 9.97 6.81
C GLY A 31 36.09 10.24 6.94
N LEU A 32 35.70 11.43 7.40
CA LEU A 32 34.28 11.82 7.48
C LEU A 32 33.66 12.07 6.11
N GLN A 33 34.42 12.64 5.17
CA GLN A 33 33.95 12.87 3.80
C GLN A 33 33.84 11.55 3.02
N ASP A 34 34.80 10.63 3.19
CA ASP A 34 34.78 9.30 2.60
C ASP A 34 33.72 8.40 3.24
N GLN A 35 33.51 8.50 4.56
CA GLN A 35 32.39 7.83 5.25
C GLN A 35 31.05 8.41 4.83
N ALA A 36 30.92 9.73 4.65
CA ALA A 36 29.72 10.35 4.12
C ALA A 36 29.48 9.97 2.65
N GLU A 37 30.50 9.92 1.81
CA GLU A 37 30.39 9.44 0.44
C GLU A 37 30.06 7.94 0.40
N GLN A 38 30.61 7.12 1.28
CA GLN A 38 30.29 5.70 1.38
C GLN A 38 28.89 5.46 1.98
N PHE A 39 28.45 6.34 2.88
CA PHE A 39 27.08 6.45 3.39
C PHE A 39 26.09 6.85 2.29
N LEU A 40 26.52 7.67 1.32
CA LEU A 40 25.76 8.08 0.13
C LEU A 40 25.89 7.10 -1.04
N ARG A 41 26.91 6.25 -1.09
CA ARG A 41 27.10 5.19 -2.10
C ARG A 41 26.22 3.97 -1.85
N SER A 42 25.69 3.81 -0.64
CA SER A 42 24.80 2.71 -0.28
C SER A 42 23.35 3.05 -0.60
N GLY A 43 22.95 2.94 -1.87
CA GLY A 43 21.54 2.89 -2.29
C GLY A 43 20.66 4.08 -1.88
N HIS A 44 19.37 3.94 -2.16
CA HIS A 44 18.30 4.87 -1.78
C HIS A 44 18.19 5.02 -0.25
N THR A 45 17.56 6.11 0.19
CA THR A 45 17.49 6.49 1.61
C THR A 45 16.23 6.01 2.31
N ASN A 46 15.15 5.82 1.56
CA ASN A 46 13.86 5.43 2.09
C ASN A 46 13.00 4.78 1.01
N ASN A 47 12.00 4.03 1.45
CA ASN A 47 11.01 3.39 0.59
C ASN A 47 9.63 3.98 0.86
N TRP A 48 8.88 4.19 -0.21
CA TRP A 48 7.47 4.56 -0.21
C TRP A 48 6.63 3.50 -0.90
N ALA A 49 5.39 3.34 -0.46
CA ALA A 49 4.41 2.51 -1.13
C ALA A 49 3.15 3.31 -1.46
N VAL A 50 2.63 3.16 -2.68
CA VAL A 50 1.32 3.67 -3.09
C VAL A 50 0.48 2.49 -3.52
N LEU A 51 -0.54 2.17 -2.72
CA LEU A 51 -1.33 0.94 -2.84
C LEU A 51 -2.77 1.30 -3.18
N VAL A 52 -3.26 0.87 -4.34
CA VAL A 52 -4.53 1.34 -4.90
C VAL A 52 -5.44 0.18 -5.28
N CYS A 53 -6.58 0.07 -4.58
CA CYS A 53 -7.74 -0.70 -5.04
C CYS A 53 -8.70 0.23 -5.76
N THR A 54 -8.90 0.00 -7.05
CA THR A 54 -9.68 0.89 -7.93
C THR A 54 -11.13 0.47 -8.09
N SER A 55 -11.49 -0.75 -7.66
CA SER A 55 -12.83 -1.33 -7.87
C SER A 55 -13.74 -1.20 -6.66
N ARG A 56 -15.05 -1.10 -6.93
CA ARG A 56 -16.12 -1.13 -5.91
C ARG A 56 -16.99 -2.36 -6.00
N PHE A 57 -17.91 -2.46 -5.05
CA PHE A 57 -18.98 -3.46 -4.95
C PHE A 57 -18.50 -4.81 -4.44
N TRP A 58 -19.42 -5.52 -3.79
CA TRP A 58 -19.13 -6.77 -3.08
C TRP A 58 -18.49 -7.85 -3.95
N PHE A 59 -18.88 -7.95 -5.23
CA PHE A 59 -18.30 -8.95 -6.15
C PHE A 59 -16.82 -8.70 -6.45
N ASN A 60 -16.29 -7.51 -6.12
CA ASN A 60 -14.88 -7.14 -6.24
C ASN A 60 -14.13 -7.17 -4.91
N TYR A 61 -14.65 -7.90 -3.92
CA TYR A 61 -14.01 -8.12 -2.62
C TYR A 61 -12.51 -8.38 -2.71
N ARG A 62 -12.11 -9.23 -3.67
CA ARG A 62 -10.71 -9.60 -3.92
C ARG A 62 -9.77 -8.43 -4.15
N HIS A 63 -10.19 -7.36 -4.83
CA HIS A 63 -9.30 -6.22 -5.09
C HIS A 63 -8.97 -5.47 -3.78
N VAL A 64 -9.93 -5.35 -2.86
CA VAL A 64 -9.68 -4.78 -1.53
C VAL A 64 -8.79 -5.71 -0.71
N ALA A 65 -9.06 -7.02 -0.71
CA ALA A 65 -8.26 -8.00 0.01
C ALA A 65 -6.81 -8.09 -0.50
N ASN A 66 -6.61 -8.03 -1.81
CA ASN A 66 -5.31 -7.93 -2.49
C ASN A 66 -4.50 -6.75 -1.93
N THR A 67 -5.05 -5.52 -2.04
CA THR A 67 -4.36 -4.29 -1.61
C THR A 67 -4.05 -4.31 -0.12
N LEU A 68 -4.98 -4.76 0.73
CA LEU A 68 -4.76 -4.89 2.18
C LEU A 68 -3.67 -5.92 2.50
N SER A 69 -3.58 -7.00 1.73
CA SER A 69 -2.55 -8.02 1.92
C SER A 69 -1.16 -7.51 1.51
N VAL A 70 -1.06 -6.76 0.40
CA VAL A 70 0.19 -6.09 0.01
C VAL A 70 0.59 -5.05 1.07
N TYR A 71 -0.37 -4.27 1.57
CA TYR A 71 -0.15 -3.32 2.66
C TYR A 71 0.44 -4.00 3.90
N ARG A 72 -0.12 -5.14 4.32
CA ARG A 72 0.42 -5.93 5.42
C ARG A 72 1.85 -6.41 5.15
N SER A 73 2.15 -6.91 3.95
CA SER A 73 3.51 -7.37 3.59
C SER A 73 4.53 -6.23 3.65
N VAL A 74 4.18 -5.05 3.14
CA VAL A 74 4.98 -3.83 3.19
C VAL A 74 5.25 -3.40 4.64
N LYS A 75 4.21 -3.37 5.50
CA LYS A 75 4.38 -3.06 6.93
C LYS A 75 5.23 -4.09 7.65
N ARG A 76 5.03 -5.38 7.37
CA ARG A 76 5.79 -6.49 7.96
C ARG A 76 7.28 -6.40 7.63
N LEU A 77 7.62 -5.91 6.44
CA LEU A 77 8.99 -5.65 6.00
C LEU A 77 9.54 -4.29 6.49
N GLY A 78 8.74 -3.54 7.24
CA GLY A 78 9.16 -2.45 8.10
C GLY A 78 8.87 -1.04 7.58
N ILE A 79 8.23 -0.89 6.43
CA ILE A 79 7.83 0.43 5.91
C ILE A 79 6.71 0.97 6.81
N PRO A 80 6.87 2.16 7.43
CA PRO A 80 5.88 2.73 8.34
C PRO A 80 4.69 3.34 7.58
N ASP A 81 3.53 3.47 8.23
CA ASP A 81 2.32 4.05 7.64
C ASP A 81 2.53 5.45 7.07
N SER A 82 3.40 6.26 7.70
CA SER A 82 3.76 7.59 7.19
C SER A 82 4.39 7.58 5.78
N HIS A 83 4.82 6.40 5.30
CA HIS A 83 5.42 6.17 3.99
C HIS A 83 4.54 5.30 3.07
N ILE A 84 3.32 4.99 3.48
CA ILE A 84 2.37 4.20 2.70
C ILE A 84 1.16 5.08 2.41
N VAL A 85 0.82 5.26 1.14
CA VAL A 85 -0.44 5.88 0.73
C VAL A 85 -1.41 4.77 0.31
N LEU A 86 -2.44 4.54 1.10
CA LEU A 86 -3.44 3.50 0.86
C LEU A 86 -4.76 4.09 0.33
N MET A 87 -5.16 3.66 -0.86
CA MET A 87 -6.40 4.07 -1.52
C MET A 87 -7.34 2.87 -1.70
N LEU A 88 -8.49 2.87 -1.02
CA LEU A 88 -9.50 1.82 -1.14
C LEU A 88 -10.82 2.39 -1.66
N ALA A 89 -11.18 2.01 -2.89
CA ALA A 89 -12.41 2.47 -3.55
C ALA A 89 -13.70 2.01 -2.85
N ASP A 90 -13.65 0.96 -2.02
CA ASP A 90 -14.80 0.48 -1.25
C ASP A 90 -14.35 -0.21 0.04
N ASP A 91 -15.24 -0.30 1.02
CA ASP A 91 -14.96 -0.90 2.33
C ASP A 91 -15.71 -2.23 2.49
N MET A 92 -14.98 -3.33 2.31
CA MET A 92 -15.52 -4.69 2.47
C MET A 92 -15.76 -5.06 3.93
N ALA A 93 -15.03 -4.46 4.87
CA ALA A 93 -15.17 -4.74 6.30
C ALA A 93 -16.51 -4.22 6.84
N CYS A 94 -16.94 -3.06 6.33
CA CYS A 94 -18.21 -2.42 6.69
C CYS A 94 -19.39 -2.77 5.76
N ASN A 95 -19.19 -3.64 4.76
CA ASN A 95 -20.24 -3.98 3.81
C ASN A 95 -21.36 -4.81 4.47
N PRO A 96 -22.66 -4.48 4.28
CA PRO A 96 -23.77 -5.24 4.85
C PRO A 96 -23.84 -6.71 4.39
N ARG A 97 -23.21 -7.06 3.26
CA ARG A 97 -23.11 -8.43 2.76
C ARG A 97 -22.03 -9.24 3.47
N ASN A 98 -21.15 -8.61 4.23
CA ASN A 98 -20.07 -9.29 4.92
C ASN A 98 -20.62 -10.12 6.09
N PRO A 99 -20.54 -11.46 6.04
CA PRO A 99 -21.02 -12.30 7.14
C PRO A 99 -20.17 -12.16 8.41
N LYS A 100 -18.97 -11.58 8.31
CA LYS A 100 -18.04 -11.31 9.41
C LYS A 100 -17.70 -9.82 9.45
N PRO A 101 -18.51 -8.99 10.12
CA PRO A 101 -18.29 -7.54 10.18
C PRO A 101 -16.91 -7.17 10.70
N ALA A 102 -16.37 -6.04 10.22
CA ALA A 102 -15.05 -5.51 10.58
C ALA A 102 -13.87 -6.44 10.23
N THR A 103 -14.07 -7.38 9.30
CA THR A 103 -13.00 -8.29 8.86
C THR A 103 -12.92 -8.42 7.35
N VAL A 104 -11.70 -8.57 6.84
CA VAL A 104 -11.40 -8.92 5.45
C VAL A 104 -10.41 -10.08 5.45
N PHE A 105 -10.63 -11.11 4.64
CA PHE A 105 -9.80 -12.30 4.57
C PHE A 105 -9.27 -12.49 3.15
N SER A 106 -7.98 -12.79 3.02
CA SER A 106 -7.33 -13.10 1.74
C SER A 106 -7.23 -14.59 1.43
N HIS A 107 -7.54 -15.46 2.40
CA HIS A 107 -7.44 -16.91 2.29
C HIS A 107 -8.70 -17.62 2.78
N LYS A 108 -9.07 -18.75 2.15
CA LYS A 108 -10.28 -19.53 2.49
C LYS A 108 -10.33 -20.03 3.93
N ASN A 109 -9.18 -20.30 4.52
CA ASN A 109 -9.12 -20.75 5.92
C ASN A 109 -9.50 -19.63 6.90
N MET A 110 -9.57 -18.37 6.43
CA MET A 110 -9.91 -17.19 7.24
C MET A 110 -9.08 -17.05 8.52
N GLU A 111 -7.83 -17.51 8.47
CA GLU A 111 -6.92 -17.50 9.63
C GLU A 111 -6.43 -16.09 9.97
N LEU A 112 -6.33 -15.22 8.96
CA LEU A 112 -5.78 -13.88 9.07
C LEU A 112 -6.76 -12.82 8.55
N ASN A 113 -7.17 -11.93 9.45
CA ASN A 113 -7.88 -10.71 9.09
C ASN A 113 -6.88 -9.67 8.57
N VAL A 114 -6.93 -9.35 7.28
CA VAL A 114 -6.03 -8.38 6.63
C VAL A 114 -6.48 -6.93 6.80
N TYR A 115 -7.70 -6.71 7.27
CA TYR A 115 -8.17 -5.36 7.66
C TYR A 115 -7.63 -4.97 9.04
N GLY A 116 -7.61 -5.91 9.99
CA GLY A 116 -7.02 -5.73 11.33
C GLY A 116 -7.46 -4.45 12.06
N ASP A 117 -6.70 -4.09 13.10
CA ASP A 117 -6.88 -2.83 13.84
C ASP A 117 -5.84 -1.75 13.41
N ASP A 118 -4.90 -2.11 12.53
CA ASP A 118 -3.67 -1.37 12.24
C ASP A 118 -3.60 -0.88 10.78
N VAL A 119 -4.73 -0.83 10.08
CA VAL A 119 -4.80 -0.32 8.70
C VAL A 119 -5.18 1.15 8.70
N GLU A 120 -4.30 1.99 8.15
CA GLU A 120 -4.56 3.40 7.88
C GLU A 120 -4.97 3.59 6.42
N VAL A 121 -6.26 3.84 6.18
CA VAL A 121 -6.78 4.14 4.83
C VAL A 121 -6.79 5.66 4.61
N ASP A 122 -5.93 6.14 3.72
CA ASP A 122 -5.75 7.56 3.40
C ASP A 122 -6.84 8.12 2.49
N TYR A 123 -7.17 7.40 1.42
CA TYR A 123 -8.21 7.78 0.48
C TYR A 123 -9.30 6.72 0.49
N ARG A 124 -10.51 7.12 0.93
CA ARG A 124 -11.63 6.20 1.15
C ARG A 124 -12.73 6.44 0.14
N SER A 125 -13.29 5.36 -0.40
CA SER A 125 -14.51 5.41 -1.21
C SER A 125 -14.42 6.47 -2.31
N TYR A 126 -15.26 7.50 -2.28
CA TYR A 126 -15.33 8.56 -3.30
C TYR A 126 -14.07 9.41 -3.43
N GLU A 127 -13.13 9.34 -2.48
CA GLU A 127 -11.84 10.02 -2.61
C GLU A 127 -10.87 9.28 -3.55
N VAL A 128 -11.11 8.01 -3.87
CA VAL A 128 -10.29 7.24 -4.80
C VAL A 128 -10.72 7.52 -6.23
N THR A 129 -10.26 8.66 -6.75
CA THR A 129 -10.47 9.12 -8.13
C THR A 129 -9.16 9.13 -8.90
N VAL A 130 -9.24 9.14 -10.23
CA VAL A 130 -8.05 9.28 -11.10
C VAL A 130 -7.30 10.58 -10.76
N GLU A 131 -8.03 11.68 -10.59
CA GLU A 131 -7.47 12.99 -10.25
C GLU A 131 -6.65 12.96 -8.95
N ASN A 132 -7.20 12.41 -7.87
CA ASN A 132 -6.51 12.36 -6.59
C ASN A 132 -5.27 11.47 -6.66
N PHE A 133 -5.35 10.32 -7.33
CA PHE A 133 -4.20 9.45 -7.54
C PHE A 133 -3.08 10.16 -8.31
N LEU A 134 -3.39 10.81 -9.44
CA LEU A 134 -2.41 11.57 -10.21
C LEU A 134 -1.83 12.77 -9.42
N ARG A 135 -2.62 13.42 -8.58
CA ARG A 135 -2.14 14.49 -7.68
C ARG A 135 -1.17 13.98 -6.62
N VAL A 136 -1.42 12.80 -6.07
CA VAL A 136 -0.50 12.12 -5.13
C VAL A 136 0.86 11.89 -5.80
N LEU A 137 0.86 11.27 -6.98
CA LEU A 137 2.08 11.00 -7.74
C LEU A 137 2.84 12.29 -8.06
N THR A 138 2.18 13.25 -8.68
CA THR A 138 2.80 14.50 -9.18
C THR A 138 3.07 15.55 -8.10
N GLY A 139 2.63 15.32 -6.86
CA GLY A 139 2.75 16.25 -5.74
C GLY A 139 1.90 17.52 -5.88
N ARG A 140 0.91 17.54 -6.80
CA ARG A 140 0.02 18.69 -7.02
C ARG A 140 -1.15 18.68 -6.03
N ILE A 141 -0.81 18.81 -4.75
CA ILE A 141 -1.76 18.74 -3.65
C ILE A 141 -1.80 20.10 -2.92
N PRO A 142 -2.98 20.60 -2.51
CA PRO A 142 -3.09 21.81 -1.71
C PRO A 142 -2.22 21.78 -0.43
N PRO A 143 -1.65 22.91 0.03
CA PRO A 143 -0.88 22.97 1.28
C PRO A 143 -1.68 22.58 2.54
N SER A 144 -3.01 22.63 2.48
CA SER A 144 -3.90 22.22 3.58
C SER A 144 -4.09 20.70 3.71
N THR A 145 -3.73 19.90 2.69
CA THR A 145 -3.94 18.45 2.74
C THR A 145 -3.07 17.82 3.85
N PRO A 146 -3.62 16.88 4.65
CA PRO A 146 -2.85 16.20 5.70
C PRO A 146 -1.60 15.51 5.19
N ARG A 147 -0.61 15.31 6.07
CA ARG A 147 0.66 14.65 5.70
C ARG A 147 0.48 13.21 5.23
N SER A 148 -0.42 12.43 5.87
CA SER A 148 -0.69 11.03 5.52
C SER A 148 -1.19 10.86 4.08
N LYS A 149 -1.97 11.82 3.58
CA LYS A 149 -2.48 11.82 2.20
C LYS A 149 -1.47 12.30 1.14
N ARG A 150 -0.18 12.45 1.47
CA ARG A 150 0.85 12.97 0.56
C ARG A 150 1.97 11.96 0.35
N LEU A 151 2.40 11.85 -0.89
CA LEU A 151 3.68 11.21 -1.24
C LEU A 151 4.80 12.25 -1.08
N LEU A 152 5.60 12.13 -0.02
CA LEU A 152 6.71 13.05 0.29
C LEU A 152 8.08 12.46 -0.09
N SER A 153 8.13 11.83 -1.26
CA SER A 153 9.34 11.23 -1.83
C SER A 153 10.22 12.26 -2.56
N ASP A 154 11.49 11.90 -2.73
CA ASP A 154 12.56 12.70 -3.34
C ASP A 154 13.43 11.86 -4.31
N ASP A 155 14.54 12.42 -4.81
CA ASP A 155 15.48 11.77 -5.73
C ASP A 155 16.29 10.63 -5.09
N ARG A 156 16.05 10.31 -3.82
CA ARG A 156 16.67 9.21 -3.09
C ARG A 156 15.64 8.24 -2.53
N SER A 157 14.40 8.33 -3.00
CA SER A 157 13.28 7.52 -2.53
C SER A 157 12.97 6.45 -3.57
N ASN A 158 12.96 5.17 -3.16
CA ASN A 158 12.42 4.12 -4.01
C ASN A 158 10.92 4.00 -3.78
N ILE A 159 10.14 3.81 -4.84
CA ILE A 159 8.68 3.82 -4.77
C ILE A 159 8.11 2.51 -5.31
N LEU A 160 7.36 1.80 -4.48
CA LEU A 160 6.48 0.72 -4.89
C LEU A 160 5.10 1.31 -5.21
N ILE A 161 4.61 1.09 -6.43
CA ILE A 161 3.22 1.39 -6.81
C ILE A 161 2.53 0.06 -7.12
N TYR A 162 1.55 -0.31 -6.32
CA TYR A 162 0.72 -1.49 -6.55
C TYR A 162 -0.71 -1.07 -6.86
N MET A 163 -1.23 -1.51 -8.00
CA MET A 163 -2.60 -1.24 -8.43
C MET A 163 -3.33 -2.54 -8.73
N THR A 164 -4.58 -2.65 -8.30
CA THR A 164 -5.45 -3.79 -8.62
C THR A 164 -6.85 -3.32 -8.97
N GLY A 165 -7.47 -3.99 -9.94
CA GLY A 165 -8.80 -3.66 -10.41
C GLY A 165 -9.17 -4.32 -11.73
N HIS A 166 -10.20 -3.76 -12.35
CA HIS A 166 -10.61 -4.14 -13.70
C HIS A 166 -10.02 -3.20 -14.72
N GLY A 167 -9.49 -3.74 -15.80
CA GLY A 167 -8.86 -2.97 -16.86
C GLY A 167 -8.98 -3.67 -18.19
N GLY A 168 -8.32 -3.10 -19.19
CA GLY A 168 -8.27 -3.60 -20.54
C GLY A 168 -7.07 -3.02 -21.27
N ASN A 169 -7.10 -3.06 -22.60
CA ASN A 169 -5.98 -2.58 -23.40
C ASN A 169 -5.75 -1.07 -23.22
N GLY A 170 -4.74 -0.71 -22.44
CA GLY A 170 -4.28 0.66 -22.22
C GLY A 170 -5.07 1.45 -21.17
N PHE A 171 -5.94 0.81 -20.39
CA PHE A 171 -6.68 1.48 -19.32
C PHE A 171 -6.97 0.60 -18.09
N LEU A 172 -7.18 1.26 -16.94
CA LEU A 172 -7.67 0.67 -15.70
C LEU A 172 -8.86 1.47 -15.18
N LYS A 173 -9.96 0.80 -14.84
CA LYS A 173 -11.19 1.44 -14.35
C LYS A 173 -11.05 1.87 -12.89
N PHE A 174 -11.46 3.10 -12.61
CA PHE A 174 -11.65 3.64 -11.27
C PHE A 174 -13.14 3.75 -10.97
N GLN A 175 -13.54 3.20 -9.82
CA GLN A 175 -14.91 3.33 -9.28
C GLN A 175 -16.02 2.83 -10.22
N ASP A 176 -15.69 1.98 -11.21
CA ASP A 176 -16.62 1.55 -12.28
C ASP A 176 -17.21 2.69 -13.13
N SER A 177 -16.60 3.88 -13.13
CA SER A 177 -17.12 5.07 -13.83
C SER A 177 -16.05 5.87 -14.56
N GLU A 178 -14.85 5.98 -14.00
CA GLU A 178 -13.71 6.64 -14.62
C GLU A 178 -12.68 5.61 -15.09
N GLU A 179 -11.76 6.04 -15.95
CA GLU A 179 -10.66 5.20 -16.44
C GLU A 179 -9.38 6.03 -16.40
N ILE A 180 -8.29 5.42 -15.91
CA ILE A 180 -6.94 5.95 -16.08
C ILE A 180 -6.28 5.22 -17.25
N THR A 181 -5.64 5.97 -18.13
CA THR A 181 -4.96 5.43 -19.31
C THR A 181 -3.47 5.19 -19.05
N ASN A 182 -2.86 4.33 -19.86
CA ASN A 182 -1.41 4.10 -19.85
C ASN A 182 -0.60 5.37 -20.22
N VAL A 183 -1.18 6.28 -21.01
CA VAL A 183 -0.57 7.57 -21.36
C VAL A 183 -0.57 8.52 -20.16
N GLU A 184 -1.69 8.63 -19.43
CA GLU A 184 -1.77 9.47 -18.23
C GLU A 184 -0.81 9.00 -17.13
N LEU A 185 -0.66 7.68 -16.96
CA LEU A 185 0.34 7.11 -16.06
C LEU A 185 1.78 7.43 -16.51
N ALA A 186 2.09 7.26 -17.79
CA ALA A 186 3.41 7.57 -18.33
C ALA A 186 3.77 9.05 -18.10
N ASP A 187 2.84 9.97 -18.39
CA ASP A 187 3.04 11.40 -18.19
C ASP A 187 3.13 11.77 -16.70
N ALA A 188 2.45 11.04 -15.81
CA ALA A 188 2.58 11.23 -14.37
C ALA A 188 3.97 10.84 -13.88
N PHE A 189 4.50 9.70 -14.33
CA PHE A 189 5.85 9.24 -13.99
C PHE A 189 6.91 10.18 -14.56
N GLU A 190 6.71 10.71 -15.77
CA GLU A 190 7.60 11.73 -16.32
C GLU A 190 7.62 12.99 -15.46
N GLN A 191 6.46 13.45 -15.02
CA GLN A 191 6.40 14.60 -14.12
C GLN A 191 7.05 14.32 -12.76
N MET A 192 6.97 13.09 -12.26
CA MET A 192 7.69 12.69 -11.06
C MET A 192 9.20 12.73 -11.27
N TRP A 193 9.67 12.23 -12.42
CA TRP A 193 11.09 12.21 -12.79
C TRP A 193 11.66 13.63 -12.92
N GLN A 194 11.01 14.49 -13.69
CA GLN A 194 11.40 15.89 -13.88
C GLN A 194 11.43 16.67 -12.56
N LYS A 195 10.52 16.34 -11.63
CA LYS A 195 10.46 16.93 -10.29
C LYS A 195 11.35 16.23 -9.27
N ARG A 196 12.17 15.25 -9.67
CA ARG A 196 13.08 14.52 -8.78
C ARG A 196 12.34 13.91 -7.58
N ARG A 197 11.22 13.23 -7.84
CA ARG A 197 10.36 12.63 -6.80
C ARG A 197 10.60 11.14 -6.59
N TYR A 198 11.50 10.51 -7.34
CA TYR A 198 11.92 9.14 -7.10
C TYR A 198 13.36 8.91 -7.56
N ASN A 199 14.02 7.94 -6.94
CA ASN A 199 15.27 7.34 -7.39
C ASN A 199 15.00 6.18 -8.36
N GLU A 200 14.25 5.19 -7.88
CA GLU A 200 13.80 4.01 -8.63
C GLU A 200 12.31 3.76 -8.35
N LEU A 201 11.58 3.25 -9.35
CA LEU A 201 10.15 2.97 -9.25
C LEU A 201 9.86 1.53 -9.66
N LEU A 202 9.16 0.80 -8.80
CA LEU A 202 8.61 -0.52 -9.07
C LEU A 202 7.09 -0.40 -9.22
N PHE A 203 6.59 -0.62 -10.43
CA PHE A 203 5.17 -0.60 -10.76
C PHE A 203 4.64 -2.04 -10.88
N ILE A 204 3.66 -2.42 -10.08
CA ILE A 204 3.01 -3.73 -10.14
C ILE A 204 1.52 -3.52 -10.36
N ILE A 205 0.97 -4.15 -11.38
CA ILE A 205 -0.46 -4.05 -11.69
C ILE A 205 -1.12 -5.42 -11.84
N ASP A 206 -2.20 -5.66 -11.08
CA ASP A 206 -3.03 -6.85 -11.19
C ASP A 206 -4.39 -6.52 -11.83
N THR A 207 -4.49 -6.77 -13.13
CA THR A 207 -5.66 -6.47 -13.98
C THR A 207 -5.60 -7.25 -15.29
N CYS A 208 -6.74 -7.38 -15.99
CA CYS A 208 -6.78 -7.88 -17.36
C CYS A 208 -5.97 -6.97 -18.29
N GLN A 209 -5.25 -7.59 -19.24
CA GLN A 209 -4.36 -6.93 -20.18
C GLN A 209 -3.34 -5.98 -19.53
N GLY A 210 -2.89 -6.31 -18.31
CA GLY A 210 -2.08 -5.41 -17.48
C GLY A 210 -0.78 -4.96 -18.14
N ALA A 211 -0.17 -5.79 -19.01
CA ALA A 211 1.03 -5.42 -19.74
C ALA A 211 0.88 -4.15 -20.58
N SER A 212 -0.31 -3.91 -21.12
CA SER A 212 -0.61 -2.69 -21.90
C SER A 212 -0.45 -1.39 -21.09
N MET A 213 -0.52 -1.47 -19.75
CA MET A 213 -0.47 -0.30 -18.87
C MET A 213 0.92 0.32 -18.78
N TYR A 214 1.98 -0.45 -19.00
CA TYR A 214 3.36 0.05 -18.93
C TYR A 214 4.04 0.20 -20.31
N GLU A 215 3.35 -0.13 -21.41
CA GLU A 215 3.92 -0.01 -22.78
C GLU A 215 4.32 1.42 -23.13
N ARG A 216 3.60 2.40 -22.59
CA ARG A 216 3.83 3.82 -22.85
C ARG A 216 4.79 4.48 -21.88
N PHE A 217 5.34 3.76 -20.90
CA PHE A 217 6.35 4.35 -20.01
C PHE A 217 7.61 4.69 -20.81
N TYR A 218 8.16 5.88 -20.55
CA TYR A 218 9.36 6.40 -21.20
C TYR A 218 10.34 7.07 -20.23
N SER A 219 9.97 7.25 -18.96
CA SER A 219 10.84 7.81 -17.93
C SER A 219 11.81 6.74 -17.40
N PRO A 220 13.04 7.12 -17.04
CA PRO A 220 14.06 6.18 -16.60
C PRO A 220 13.81 5.67 -15.17
N ASN A 221 14.55 4.62 -14.81
CA ASN A 221 14.57 3.96 -13.50
C ASN A 221 13.22 3.36 -13.09
N ILE A 222 12.47 2.84 -14.06
CA ILE A 222 11.19 2.18 -13.83
C ILE A 222 11.30 0.70 -14.18
N MET A 223 10.90 -0.15 -13.24
CA MET A 223 10.64 -1.57 -13.46
C MET A 223 9.14 -1.80 -13.34
N ALA A 224 8.53 -2.52 -14.29
CA ALA A 224 7.09 -2.76 -14.30
C ALA A 224 6.77 -4.25 -14.38
N LEU A 225 5.76 -4.70 -13.64
CA LEU A 225 5.22 -6.05 -13.65
C LEU A 225 3.71 -6.00 -13.82
N ALA A 226 3.15 -6.98 -14.54
CA ALA A 226 1.71 -7.14 -14.72
C ALA A 226 1.27 -8.59 -14.56
N SER A 227 0.03 -8.79 -14.11
CA SER A 227 -0.54 -10.13 -13.95
C SER A 227 -0.94 -10.83 -15.25
N SER A 228 -1.06 -10.10 -16.36
CA SER A 228 -1.50 -10.63 -17.66
C SER A 228 -0.90 -9.88 -18.86
N GLN A 229 -0.73 -10.58 -19.99
CA GLN A 229 -0.30 -9.98 -21.25
C GLN A 229 -1.46 -9.34 -22.02
N VAL A 230 -1.15 -8.53 -23.03
CA VAL A 230 -2.16 -7.96 -23.94
C VAL A 230 -2.95 -9.08 -24.62
N GLY A 231 -4.28 -8.98 -24.60
CA GLY A 231 -5.19 -10.01 -25.09
C GLY A 231 -5.48 -11.17 -24.11
N GLU A 232 -4.92 -11.15 -22.89
CA GLU A 232 -5.23 -12.13 -21.84
C GLU A 232 -5.99 -11.48 -20.68
N ASP A 233 -6.87 -12.27 -20.04
CA ASP A 233 -7.55 -11.88 -18.81
C ASP A 233 -6.70 -12.22 -17.57
N SER A 234 -6.81 -11.41 -16.51
CA SER A 234 -6.36 -11.80 -15.17
C SER A 234 -7.48 -12.53 -14.44
N LEU A 235 -7.14 -13.56 -13.66
CA LEU A 235 -8.14 -14.47 -13.10
C LEU A 235 -8.19 -14.42 -11.57
N SER A 236 -9.41 -14.51 -11.05
CA SER A 236 -9.66 -14.60 -9.61
C SER A 236 -9.27 -15.96 -9.03
N HIS A 237 -9.01 -15.98 -7.73
CA HIS A 237 -8.63 -17.15 -6.96
C HIS A 237 -9.38 -17.22 -5.62
N GLN A 238 -9.19 -18.34 -4.92
CA GLN A 238 -9.76 -18.55 -3.58
C GLN A 238 -11.28 -18.27 -3.50
N PRO A 239 -12.16 -19.00 -4.22
CA PRO A 239 -13.60 -18.85 -4.05
C PRO A 239 -14.04 -19.29 -2.66
N ASP A 240 -14.85 -18.47 -2.00
CA ASP A 240 -15.41 -18.76 -0.68
C ASP A 240 -16.94 -18.78 -0.73
N LEU A 241 -17.54 -19.89 -0.28
CA LEU A 241 -18.99 -20.08 -0.31
C LEU A 241 -19.72 -19.30 0.80
N GLY A 242 -19.03 -18.97 1.90
CA GLY A 242 -19.63 -18.22 3.00
C GLY A 242 -19.75 -16.72 2.69
N ILE A 243 -18.73 -16.15 2.06
CA ILE A 243 -18.69 -14.76 1.59
C ILE A 243 -19.39 -14.62 0.22
N GLY A 244 -19.42 -15.71 -0.56
CA GLY A 244 -20.14 -15.81 -1.83
C GLY A 244 -19.40 -15.21 -3.03
N VAL A 245 -18.11 -14.91 -2.89
CA VAL A 245 -17.25 -14.26 -3.90
C VAL A 245 -15.84 -14.84 -3.82
N HIS A 246 -14.96 -14.40 -4.74
CA HIS A 246 -13.54 -14.73 -4.70
C HIS A 246 -12.81 -13.79 -3.73
N LEU A 247 -11.86 -14.35 -2.96
CA LEU A 247 -11.14 -13.61 -1.92
C LEU A 247 -9.88 -12.92 -2.42
N MET A 248 -9.27 -13.39 -3.50
CA MET A 248 -8.01 -12.84 -4.00
C MET A 248 -7.89 -13.05 -5.52
N ASP A 249 -6.99 -12.35 -6.19
CA ASP A 249 -6.61 -12.67 -7.58
C ASP A 249 -5.43 -13.63 -7.63
N ARG A 250 -5.32 -14.44 -8.70
CA ARG A 250 -4.31 -15.50 -8.81
C ARG A 250 -2.89 -14.96 -8.74
N TYR A 251 -2.59 -13.93 -9.51
CA TYR A 251 -1.24 -13.36 -9.54
C TYR A 251 -0.86 -12.81 -8.17
N THR A 252 -1.72 -11.96 -7.60
CA THR A 252 -1.50 -11.42 -6.26
C THR A 252 -1.38 -12.50 -5.19
N PHE A 253 -2.14 -13.60 -5.30
CA PHE A 253 -2.01 -14.75 -4.38
C PHE A 253 -0.59 -15.29 -4.33
N TYR A 254 -0.01 -15.63 -5.49
CA TYR A 254 1.34 -16.19 -5.52
C TYR A 254 2.41 -15.15 -5.16
N VAL A 255 2.24 -13.89 -5.57
CA VAL A 255 3.13 -12.80 -5.12
C VAL A 255 3.12 -12.69 -3.60
N LEU A 256 1.96 -12.78 -2.96
CA LEU A 256 1.86 -12.71 -1.50
C LEU A 256 2.45 -13.95 -0.82
N GLU A 257 2.22 -15.16 -1.34
CA GLU A 257 2.88 -16.37 -0.82
C GLU A 257 4.41 -16.23 -0.87
N PHE A 258 4.94 -15.73 -1.99
CA PHE A 258 6.37 -15.43 -2.11
C PHE A 258 6.81 -14.38 -1.09
N LEU A 259 6.06 -13.28 -0.95
CA LEU A 259 6.40 -12.22 -0.01
C LEU A 259 6.34 -12.68 1.45
N GLU A 260 5.51 -13.67 1.81
CA GLU A 260 5.45 -14.22 3.17
C GLU A 260 6.78 -14.84 3.61
N GLU A 261 7.54 -15.43 2.69
CA GLU A 261 8.88 -16.01 2.94
C GLU A 261 10.00 -14.95 2.98
N ILE A 262 9.72 -13.71 2.57
CA ILE A 262 10.70 -12.63 2.59
C ILE A 262 10.79 -12.02 3.99
N HIS A 263 12.03 -11.79 4.45
CA HIS A 263 12.36 -11.12 5.69
C HIS A 263 13.27 -9.92 5.40
N PRO A 264 13.41 -8.95 6.31
CA PRO A 264 14.26 -7.77 6.08
C PRO A 264 15.72 -8.08 5.74
N ALA A 265 16.25 -9.24 6.14
CA ALA A 265 17.61 -9.69 5.84
C ALA A 265 17.73 -10.54 4.56
N SER A 266 16.61 -10.85 3.89
CA SER A 266 16.60 -11.71 2.70
C SER A 266 17.42 -11.10 1.56
N GLN A 267 18.16 -11.96 0.86
CA GLN A 267 18.97 -11.61 -0.32
C GLN A 267 18.28 -12.03 -1.64
N THR A 268 16.97 -12.26 -1.59
CA THR A 268 16.15 -12.62 -2.75
C THR A 268 16.09 -11.44 -3.72
N ASN A 269 16.21 -11.73 -5.01
CA ASN A 269 16.33 -10.71 -6.05
C ASN A 269 15.05 -10.57 -6.87
N MET A 270 14.98 -9.55 -7.73
CA MET A 270 13.80 -9.26 -8.56
C MET A 270 13.53 -10.34 -9.63
N ASN A 271 14.54 -11.08 -10.09
CA ASN A 271 14.32 -12.20 -11.01
C ASN A 271 13.51 -13.33 -10.37
N ASP A 272 13.66 -13.54 -9.07
CA ASP A 272 12.83 -14.50 -8.33
C ASP A 272 11.36 -14.04 -8.35
N LEU A 273 11.10 -12.73 -8.17
CA LEU A 273 9.75 -12.16 -8.25
C LEU A 273 9.12 -12.34 -9.65
N PHE A 274 9.90 -12.24 -10.73
CA PHE A 274 9.39 -12.43 -12.09
C PHE A 274 8.88 -13.85 -12.35
N GLN A 275 9.34 -14.84 -11.57
CA GLN A 275 9.03 -16.26 -11.77
C GLN A 275 7.95 -16.79 -10.84
N VAL A 276 7.43 -15.95 -9.93
CA VAL A 276 6.52 -16.38 -8.85
C VAL A 276 5.23 -16.99 -9.36
N CYS A 277 4.73 -16.52 -10.51
CA CYS A 277 3.50 -17.02 -11.08
C CYS A 277 3.68 -17.48 -12.54
N PRO A 278 4.18 -18.71 -12.77
CA PRO A 278 4.21 -19.27 -14.12
C PRO A 278 2.79 -19.40 -14.69
N LYS A 279 2.70 -19.45 -16.03
CA LYS A 279 1.42 -19.55 -16.76
C LYS A 279 0.53 -20.71 -16.30
N SER A 280 1.12 -21.82 -15.84
CA SER A 280 0.39 -22.96 -15.30
C SER A 280 -0.40 -22.64 -14.03
N LEU A 281 0.08 -21.72 -13.19
CA LEU A 281 -0.53 -21.34 -11.93
C LEU A 281 -1.47 -20.13 -12.10
N CYS A 282 -0.98 -19.09 -12.78
CA CYS A 282 -1.74 -17.88 -13.03
C CYS A 282 -2.89 -18.09 -14.02
N VAL A 283 -2.74 -19.02 -14.96
CA VAL A 283 -3.65 -19.24 -16.11
C VAL A 283 -3.72 -18.01 -17.06
N SER A 284 -3.09 -16.90 -16.67
CA SER A 284 -2.58 -15.82 -17.50
C SER A 284 -1.04 -15.88 -17.58
N THR A 285 -0.44 -15.07 -18.44
CA THR A 285 1.01 -14.91 -18.55
C THR A 285 1.41 -13.60 -17.86
N PRO A 286 2.06 -13.62 -16.69
CA PRO A 286 2.59 -12.39 -16.12
C PRO A 286 3.66 -11.77 -17.01
N GLY A 287 3.60 -10.45 -17.15
CA GLY A 287 4.55 -9.67 -17.92
C GLY A 287 5.49 -8.87 -17.01
N HIS A 288 6.69 -8.58 -17.49
CA HIS A 288 7.58 -7.62 -16.85
C HIS A 288 8.30 -6.79 -17.92
N ARG A 289 8.69 -5.57 -17.55
CA ARG A 289 9.41 -4.62 -18.39
C ARG A 289 10.54 -4.00 -17.58
N THR A 290 11.77 -4.09 -18.10
CA THR A 290 13.01 -3.70 -17.40
C THR A 290 13.93 -2.81 -18.24
N ASP A 291 13.61 -2.52 -19.50
CA ASP A 291 14.44 -1.70 -20.41
C ASP A 291 14.65 -0.26 -19.93
N LEU A 292 13.74 0.27 -19.11
CA LEU A 292 13.87 1.59 -18.50
C LEU A 292 14.69 1.57 -17.19
N PHE A 293 15.03 0.39 -16.68
CA PHE A 293 15.72 0.21 -15.41
C PHE A 293 17.22 0.00 -15.62
N GLN A 294 18.05 0.81 -14.95
CA GLN A 294 19.49 0.84 -15.23
C GLN A 294 20.27 -0.35 -14.66
N ARG A 295 19.85 -0.87 -13.49
CA ARG A 295 20.52 -1.99 -12.83
C ARG A 295 20.02 -3.32 -13.38
N ASP A 296 20.87 -4.34 -13.38
CA ASP A 296 20.45 -5.71 -13.66
C ASP A 296 19.50 -6.20 -12.54
N PRO A 297 18.26 -6.64 -12.87
CA PRO A 297 17.31 -7.19 -11.89
C PRO A 297 17.86 -8.32 -11.00
N GLN A 298 18.90 -9.05 -11.44
CA GLN A 298 19.58 -10.06 -10.62
C GLN A 298 20.28 -9.47 -9.39
N ASN A 299 20.69 -8.21 -9.47
CA ASN A 299 21.40 -7.49 -8.40
C ASN A 299 20.49 -6.54 -7.62
N VAL A 300 19.18 -6.61 -7.86
CA VAL A 300 18.17 -5.76 -7.21
C VAL A 300 17.42 -6.63 -6.23
N LEU A 301 17.46 -6.28 -4.95
CA LEU A 301 16.80 -7.06 -3.91
C LEU A 301 15.31 -6.71 -3.85
N ILE A 302 14.47 -7.66 -3.46
CA ILE A 302 13.05 -7.39 -3.17
C ILE A 302 12.91 -6.32 -2.07
N THR A 303 13.81 -6.37 -1.09
CA THR A 303 13.85 -5.42 0.03
C THR A 303 14.20 -4.00 -0.40
N ASP A 304 14.75 -3.78 -1.60
CA ASP A 304 14.99 -2.43 -2.15
C ASP A 304 13.67 -1.67 -2.39
N PHE A 305 12.53 -2.37 -2.56
CA PHE A 305 11.21 -1.74 -2.74
C PHE A 305 10.22 -2.06 -1.62
N PHE A 306 10.24 -3.29 -1.10
CA PHE A 306 9.27 -3.74 -0.09
C PHE A 306 9.76 -3.55 1.36
N GLY A 307 11.07 -3.39 1.58
CA GLY A 307 11.68 -3.33 2.91
C GLY A 307 11.83 -1.92 3.47
N SER A 308 11.99 -1.79 4.79
CA SER A 308 12.49 -0.55 5.37
C SER A 308 13.98 -0.41 5.11
N VAL A 309 14.42 0.76 4.63
CA VAL A 309 15.83 1.14 4.69
C VAL A 309 16.12 1.61 6.11
N ARG A 310 16.77 0.76 6.92
CA ARG A 310 17.31 1.16 8.23
C ARG A 310 18.81 0.95 8.21
N LYS A 311 19.56 2.03 7.99
CA LYS A 311 21.01 2.02 8.18
C LYS A 311 21.28 2.07 9.69
N VAL A 312 21.30 0.90 10.32
CA VAL A 312 21.64 0.76 11.75
C VAL A 312 23.15 0.63 11.86
N GLU A 313 23.81 1.64 12.39
CA GLU A 313 25.21 1.56 12.76
C GLU A 313 25.29 1.07 14.22
N ILE A 314 25.78 -0.15 14.41
CA ILE A 314 25.97 -0.71 15.75
C ILE A 314 27.27 -0.16 16.29
N THR A 315 27.18 0.85 17.16
CA THR A 315 28.34 1.32 17.92
C THR A 315 28.55 0.46 19.15
N THR A 316 29.78 -0.05 19.34
CA THR A 316 30.21 -0.68 20.60
C THR A 316 30.70 0.33 21.63
N GLU A 317 30.73 1.62 21.27
CA GLU A 317 31.17 2.69 22.14
C GLU A 317 30.00 3.22 22.97
N THR A 318 30.25 3.48 24.25
CA THR A 318 29.24 4.07 25.13
C THR A 318 29.10 5.55 24.80
N VAL A 319 27.99 5.92 24.16
CA VAL A 319 27.65 7.32 23.93
C VAL A 319 27.27 7.94 25.28
N SER A 320 28.17 8.74 25.85
CA SER A 320 27.88 9.57 27.01
C SER A 320 27.02 10.73 26.55
N LEU A 321 25.72 10.68 26.86
CA LEU A 321 24.83 11.82 26.64
C LEU A 321 25.17 12.89 27.67
N ASP A 322 25.76 14.01 27.24
CA ASP A 322 26.03 15.15 28.11
C ASP A 322 24.72 15.62 28.76
N ARG A 323 24.71 15.60 30.10
CA ARG A 323 23.57 16.02 30.92
C ARG A 323 23.38 17.54 30.98
N ASP A 324 24.19 18.29 30.25
CA ASP A 324 24.21 19.76 30.30
C ASP A 324 23.16 20.43 29.41
N VAL A 325 22.00 19.79 29.23
CA VAL A 325 20.74 20.47 28.81
C VAL A 325 19.96 20.95 30.06
N ALA A 326 20.64 21.19 31.17
CA ALA A 326 20.07 21.80 32.38
C ALA A 326 20.01 23.35 32.30
N GLY A 327 20.44 23.95 31.18
CA GLY A 327 20.52 25.42 31.03
C GLY A 327 19.31 26.10 30.38
N PHE A 328 18.28 25.36 29.96
CA PHE A 328 17.08 25.95 29.34
C PHE A 328 15.86 25.83 30.27
N GLU A 329 15.99 26.31 31.50
CA GLU A 329 14.82 26.68 32.29
C GLU A 329 14.16 27.90 31.64
N SER A 330 13.17 27.63 30.80
CA SER A 330 12.21 28.64 30.39
C SER A 330 11.37 29.00 31.62
N LYS A 331 11.50 30.25 32.09
CA LYS A 331 10.58 30.85 33.04
C LYS A 331 9.18 30.86 32.43
N PHE A 332 8.37 29.85 32.72
CA PHE A 332 6.93 29.95 32.55
C PHE A 332 6.33 30.61 33.80
N PRO A 333 5.40 31.57 33.66
CA PRO A 333 4.70 32.16 34.80
C PRO A 333 3.90 31.07 35.54
N GLU A 334 4.00 31.04 36.87
CA GLU A 334 3.17 30.20 37.74
C GLU A 334 1.70 30.60 37.60
N GLU A 335 0.95 29.84 36.80
CA GLU A 335 -0.49 29.69 37.03
C GLU A 335 -0.68 28.53 38.02
N GLU A 336 -1.45 28.78 39.09
CA GLU A 336 -1.87 27.80 40.10
C GLU A 336 -2.50 26.56 39.44
N LEU A 337 -1.67 25.57 39.14
CA LEU A 337 -2.13 24.26 38.71
C LEU A 337 -2.32 23.41 39.96
N ALA A 338 -3.58 23.12 40.27
CA ALA A 338 -3.98 22.22 41.35
C ALA A 338 -3.10 20.97 41.36
N THR A 339 -2.48 20.68 42.51
CA THR A 339 -1.67 19.49 42.77
C THR A 339 -2.57 18.25 42.84
N GLU A 340 -3.14 17.85 41.71
CA GLU A 340 -3.61 16.50 41.51
C GLU A 340 -2.42 15.66 41.04
N PRO A 341 -2.09 14.54 41.71
CA PRO A 341 -0.98 13.69 41.29
C PRO A 341 -1.29 13.10 39.91
N LEU A 342 -0.62 13.62 38.88
CA LEU A 342 -0.69 13.10 37.52
C LEU A 342 -0.17 11.65 37.52
N LYS A 343 -1.08 10.69 37.40
CA LYS A 343 -0.74 9.29 37.14
C LYS A 343 -0.35 9.15 35.67
N TYR A 344 0.91 8.80 35.43
CA TYR A 344 1.32 8.29 34.12
C TYR A 344 0.47 7.07 33.74
N ALA A 345 -0.05 7.04 32.52
CA ALA A 345 -0.71 5.87 31.98
C ALA A 345 0.32 4.73 31.84
N GLU A 346 0.01 3.56 32.38
CA GLU A 346 0.86 2.37 32.19
C GLU A 346 0.97 2.06 30.70
N GLN A 347 2.19 2.09 30.16
CA GLN A 347 2.44 1.99 28.73
C GLN A 347 2.08 0.61 28.14
N LEU A 348 1.76 -0.39 28.96
CA LEU A 348 1.20 -1.69 28.59
C LEU A 348 0.45 -2.31 29.79
N PRO A 349 -0.89 -2.48 29.78
CA PRO A 349 -1.61 -3.04 30.92
C PRO A 349 -1.58 -4.58 30.90
N VAL A 350 -0.39 -5.17 31.08
CA VAL A 350 -0.20 -6.63 31.05
C VAL A 350 -1.01 -7.32 32.16
N ALA A 351 -1.20 -6.66 33.31
CA ALA A 351 -1.97 -7.20 34.44
C ALA A 351 -3.49 -7.26 34.17
N GLN A 352 -4.07 -6.29 33.46
CA GLN A 352 -5.51 -6.29 33.14
C GLN A 352 -5.85 -7.34 32.07
N ILE A 353 -4.94 -7.58 31.13
CA ILE A 353 -5.09 -8.62 30.08
C ILE A 353 -5.13 -10.02 30.71
N ILE A 354 -4.24 -10.31 31.68
CA ILE A 354 -4.22 -11.60 32.38
C ILE A 354 -5.49 -11.79 33.23
N HIS A 355 -5.96 -10.74 33.92
CA HIS A 355 -7.17 -10.82 34.75
C HIS A 355 -8.45 -11.02 33.91
N GLN A 356 -8.56 -10.39 32.73
CA GLN A 356 -9.68 -10.60 31.81
C GLN A 356 -9.68 -12.00 31.17
N LEU A 357 -8.50 -12.54 30.83
CA LEU A 357 -8.35 -13.90 30.32
C LEU A 357 -8.70 -14.97 31.38
N MET A 358 -8.27 -14.77 32.62
CA MET A 358 -8.61 -15.65 33.76
C MET A 358 -10.11 -15.59 34.11
N ALA A 359 -10.73 -14.40 34.08
CA ALA A 359 -12.17 -14.23 34.32
C ALA A 359 -13.05 -14.84 33.21
N ARG A 360 -12.61 -14.77 31.95
CA ARG A 360 -13.29 -15.44 30.82
C ARG A 360 -13.18 -16.97 30.88
N ARG A 361 -12.05 -17.52 31.37
CA ARG A 361 -11.90 -18.96 31.65
C ARG A 361 -12.83 -19.45 32.76
N ARG A 362 -13.01 -18.68 33.85
CA ARG A 362 -13.94 -19.04 34.93
C ARG A 362 -15.42 -18.96 34.53
N LYS A 363 -15.83 -18.00 33.69
CA LYS A 363 -17.24 -17.91 33.19
C LYS A 363 -17.61 -19.03 32.21
N ARG A 364 -16.68 -19.53 31.38
CA ARG A 364 -16.93 -20.72 30.53
C ARG A 364 -17.06 -22.03 31.32
N SER A 365 -16.39 -22.15 32.47
CA SER A 365 -16.50 -23.32 33.35
C SER A 365 -17.84 -23.41 34.10
N PHE A 366 -18.48 -22.27 34.40
CA PHE A 366 -19.76 -22.24 35.13
C PHE A 366 -21.02 -22.36 34.26
N LEU A 367 -20.92 -22.07 32.96
CA LEU A 367 -22.07 -22.17 32.04
C LEU A 367 -22.21 -23.55 31.37
N CYS A 368 -21.24 -24.45 31.55
CA CYS A 368 -21.25 -25.80 30.96
C CYS A 368 -21.57 -26.92 31.99
N ARG A 369 -22.22 -26.58 33.12
CA ARG A 369 -22.56 -27.55 34.19
C ARG A 369 -23.98 -27.49 34.71
N ARG A 370 -24.91 -26.88 33.96
CA ARG A 370 -26.33 -26.86 34.33
C ARG A 370 -27.18 -26.96 33.08
N PHE A 371 -27.35 -28.19 32.59
CA PHE A 371 -28.56 -28.75 31.96
C PHE A 371 -28.18 -30.14 31.41
N TYR A 372 -28.18 -31.12 32.32
CA TYR A 372 -28.28 -32.53 32.00
C TYR A 372 -29.41 -33.06 32.89
N ILE A 373 -30.51 -33.50 32.27
CA ILE A 373 -31.35 -34.65 32.63
C ILE A 373 -32.44 -34.80 31.55
N PRO A 374 -32.84 -36.04 31.21
CA PRO A 374 -33.37 -36.42 29.90
C PRO A 374 -34.89 -36.59 29.92
N PHE A 375 -35.56 -36.53 28.76
CA PHE A 375 -36.85 -37.20 28.59
C PHE A 375 -37.05 -37.72 27.17
N LEU A 376 -37.53 -38.96 27.14
CA LEU A 376 -37.72 -39.89 26.04
C LEU A 376 -39.08 -39.67 25.33
N LEU A 377 -39.10 -40.12 24.07
CA LEU A 377 -40.24 -40.68 23.31
C LEU A 377 -41.39 -39.74 22.94
N PHE A 378 -41.53 -39.48 21.63
CA PHE A 378 -42.69 -39.98 20.90
C PHE A 378 -42.35 -40.27 19.43
N SER A 379 -42.70 -41.49 19.05
CA SER A 379 -42.73 -42.05 17.70
C SER A 379 -43.79 -41.34 16.86
N GLN A 380 -43.47 -41.01 15.60
CA GLN A 380 -44.28 -41.50 14.49
C GLN A 380 -43.54 -41.41 13.15
N SER A 381 -43.57 -42.56 12.49
CA SER A 381 -43.11 -42.88 11.15
C SER A 381 -43.92 -42.16 10.08
N SER A 382 -43.25 -41.71 9.02
CA SER A 382 -43.75 -41.79 7.64
C SER A 382 -42.55 -41.86 6.69
N ARG A 383 -42.45 -43.00 5.99
CA ARG A 383 -41.49 -43.28 4.91
C ARG A 383 -41.98 -42.71 3.57
N CYS A 384 -41.07 -42.81 2.60
CA CYS A 384 -41.18 -42.78 1.14
C CYS A 384 -40.57 -41.52 0.53
N ASP A 385 -39.77 -41.58 -0.52
CA ASP A 385 -38.99 -42.65 -1.16
C ASP A 385 -38.08 -41.94 -2.19
N PHE A 386 -37.09 -42.67 -2.67
CA PHE A 386 -36.15 -42.30 -3.73
C PHE A 386 -36.76 -41.57 -4.93
N GLN A 387 -36.09 -40.51 -5.42
CA GLN A 387 -35.82 -40.40 -6.85
C GLN A 387 -34.57 -39.56 -7.15
N SER A 388 -33.52 -40.26 -7.54
CA SER A 388 -32.37 -39.78 -8.29
C SER A 388 -32.83 -39.27 -9.66
N ILE A 389 -32.57 -38.01 -9.96
CA ILE A 389 -32.64 -37.47 -11.32
C ILE A 389 -31.22 -37.10 -11.74
N LEU A 390 -30.65 -37.95 -12.60
CA LEU A 390 -29.59 -37.61 -13.54
C LEU A 390 -30.09 -36.42 -14.38
N LEU A 391 -29.44 -35.25 -14.30
CA LEU A 391 -29.55 -34.24 -15.33
C LEU A 391 -28.31 -34.30 -16.21
N VAL A 392 -28.55 -34.85 -17.39
CA VAL A 392 -27.68 -34.82 -18.56
C VAL A 392 -27.39 -33.36 -18.93
N ASP A 393 -26.11 -33.07 -19.10
CA ASP A 393 -25.56 -31.82 -19.62
C ASP A 393 -26.11 -31.55 -21.03
N GLN A 394 -27.01 -30.57 -21.16
CA GLN A 394 -27.37 -29.98 -22.44
C GLN A 394 -26.85 -28.55 -22.52
N LYS A 395 -25.90 -28.33 -23.44
CA LYS A 395 -25.40 -27.01 -23.85
C LYS A 395 -26.56 -26.03 -24.13
N PRO A 396 -26.53 -24.80 -23.61
CA PRO A 396 -27.52 -23.81 -23.99
C PRO A 396 -27.27 -23.31 -25.42
N LYS A 397 -28.30 -23.39 -26.27
CA LYS A 397 -28.35 -22.73 -27.58
C LYS A 397 -28.43 -21.20 -27.37
N GLN A 398 -27.62 -20.49 -28.17
CA GLN A 398 -27.60 -19.05 -28.32
C GLN A 398 -29.00 -18.52 -28.64
N LYS A 399 -29.56 -17.67 -27.77
CA LYS A 399 -30.80 -16.92 -28.03
C LYS A 399 -30.43 -15.59 -28.67
N ASP A 400 -30.89 -15.38 -29.89
CA ASP A 400 -30.78 -14.10 -30.58
C ASP A 400 -31.55 -13.00 -29.83
N TRP A 401 -30.88 -11.87 -29.63
CA TRP A 401 -31.42 -10.68 -29.00
C TRP A 401 -32.26 -9.91 -30.02
N HIS A 402 -33.56 -9.76 -29.79
CA HIS A 402 -34.41 -8.84 -30.55
C HIS A 402 -34.57 -7.53 -29.76
N PRO A 403 -34.42 -6.34 -30.40
CA PRO A 403 -34.70 -5.09 -29.72
C PRO A 403 -36.19 -5.00 -29.33
N PRO A 404 -36.52 -4.38 -28.19
CA PRO A 404 -37.90 -4.23 -27.75
C PRO A 404 -38.69 -3.43 -28.79
N GLY A 405 -39.80 -4.01 -29.25
CA GLY A 405 -40.64 -3.42 -30.28
C GLY A 405 -41.12 -2.01 -29.91
N GLY A 406 -41.30 -1.15 -30.93
CA GLY A 406 -41.64 0.28 -30.80
C GLY A 406 -42.89 0.60 -29.96
N PHE A 407 -43.66 -0.41 -29.55
CA PHE A 407 -44.76 -0.30 -28.62
C PHE A 407 -44.31 0.14 -27.21
N ILE A 408 -43.16 -0.33 -26.73
CA ILE A 408 -42.65 0.03 -25.40
C ILE A 408 -42.15 1.49 -25.39
N LEU A 409 -41.44 1.91 -26.44
CA LEU A 409 -41.00 3.29 -26.60
C LEU A 409 -42.18 4.26 -26.75
N GLY A 410 -43.23 3.85 -27.47
CA GLY A 410 -44.48 4.63 -27.58
C GLY A 410 -45.20 4.81 -26.25
N LEU A 411 -45.25 3.77 -25.41
CA LEU A 411 -45.88 3.84 -24.09
C LEU A 411 -45.12 4.78 -23.15
N TRP A 412 -43.78 4.75 -23.16
CA TRP A 412 -42.96 5.67 -22.37
C TRP A 412 -43.10 7.12 -22.83
N ALA A 413 -43.15 7.38 -24.14
CA ALA A 413 -43.37 8.73 -24.67
C ALA A 413 -44.75 9.29 -24.26
N LEU A 414 -45.79 8.46 -24.26
CA LEU A 414 -47.14 8.86 -23.87
C LEU A 414 -47.22 9.17 -22.37
N ILE A 415 -46.59 8.36 -21.52
CA ILE A 415 -46.52 8.59 -20.06
C ILE A 415 -45.82 9.92 -19.78
N ILE A 416 -44.69 10.19 -20.45
CA ILE A 416 -43.94 11.43 -20.30
C ILE A 416 -44.80 12.63 -20.75
N MET A 417 -45.47 12.55 -21.91
CA MET A 417 -46.34 13.64 -22.37
C MET A 417 -47.52 13.91 -21.44
N VAL A 418 -48.16 12.86 -20.91
CA VAL A 418 -49.26 13.01 -19.94
C VAL A 418 -48.73 13.62 -18.64
N PHE A 419 -47.56 13.19 -18.16
CA PHE A 419 -46.94 13.76 -16.97
C PHE A 419 -46.65 15.25 -17.14
N PHE A 420 -46.05 15.67 -18.26
CA PHE A 420 -45.76 17.09 -18.55
C PHE A 420 -47.02 17.93 -18.74
N LYS A 421 -48.06 17.37 -19.36
CA LYS A 421 -49.35 18.05 -19.57
C LYS A 421 -50.12 18.23 -18.26
N THR A 422 -49.97 17.31 -17.31
CA THR A 422 -50.74 17.31 -16.05
C THR A 422 -50.03 18.07 -14.93
N TYR A 423 -48.70 17.96 -14.83
CA TYR A 423 -47.95 18.52 -13.70
C TYR A 423 -47.19 19.82 -14.01
N GLY A 424 -47.00 20.15 -15.29
CA GLY A 424 -46.39 21.41 -15.71
C GLY A 424 -44.97 21.65 -15.17
N ILE A 425 -44.30 22.67 -15.71
CA ILE A 425 -42.88 22.99 -15.40
C ILE A 425 -42.65 23.36 -13.93
N LYS A 426 -43.70 23.58 -13.13
CA LYS A 426 -43.60 24.04 -11.73
C LYS A 426 -43.01 23.03 -10.75
N HIS A 427 -42.97 21.73 -11.07
CA HIS A 427 -42.50 20.68 -10.13
C HIS A 427 -41.16 20.02 -10.49
N MET A 428 -40.46 20.48 -11.53
CA MET A 428 -39.16 19.88 -11.93
C MET A 428 -38.03 20.06 -10.89
N LYS A 429 -38.17 20.96 -9.91
CA LYS A 429 -37.16 21.18 -8.86
C LYS A 429 -37.06 20.05 -7.81
N HIS A 430 -37.92 19.02 -7.89
CA HIS A 430 -37.93 17.92 -6.92
C HIS A 430 -37.67 16.53 -7.55
N VAL A 431 -37.36 16.49 -8.85
CA VAL A 431 -37.14 15.22 -9.58
C VAL A 431 -35.69 15.12 -10.11
N PHE A 432 -34.93 16.20 -10.08
CA PHE A 432 -33.50 16.23 -10.41
C PHE A 432 -32.66 16.68 -9.22
#